data_AF-A0A2K5Q3C5-F1
#
_entry.id   AF-A0A2K5Q3C5-F1
#
_cell.length_a   1.000
_cell.length_b   1.000
_cell.length_c   1.000
_cell.angle_alpha   90.00
_cell.angle_beta   90.00
_cell.angle_gamma   90.00
#
_symmetry.space_group_name_H-M   'P 1'
#
loop_
_entity.id
_entity.type
_entity.pdbx_description
1 polymer ?
#
loop_
_entity_poly.entity_id
_entity_poly.type
_entity_poly.pdbx_seq_one_letter_code
_entity_poly.pdbx_strand_id
1 'polypeptide(L)'
;MSFLAATFLLLAFSAAAQAEPVQFKDCGSVDGVIKEVNVSPCPTQPCQLSKGQSYSVNVTFTSTDGCKSGINCPIQKDKTYSYLNKLPVKSEYPSIKLVVEWQLQDDRNQSLFCWEIPVQIVTHQ
;
A
#
# COMPACT_ATOMS: atom_id res chain seq x y z
N MET A 1 54.34 -9.34 21.95
CA MET A 1 54.24 -9.63 20.50
C MET A 1 52.79 -10.00 20.24
N SER A 2 51.98 -9.01 19.83
CA SER A 2 50.52 -9.12 19.80
C SER A 2 50.05 -10.13 18.77
N PHE A 3 49.27 -11.11 19.23
CA PHE A 3 48.48 -12.00 18.41
C PHE A 3 47.17 -11.31 18.00
N LEU A 4 46.82 -11.47 16.71
CA LEU A 4 45.49 -11.76 16.19
C LEU A 4 44.31 -10.88 16.64
N ALA A 5 43.78 -10.08 15.71
CA ALA A 5 42.36 -10.09 15.35
C ALA A 5 42.12 -9.14 14.17
N ALA A 6 42.23 -9.68 12.95
CA ALA A 6 41.61 -9.06 11.78
C ALA A 6 40.09 -9.28 11.88
N THR A 7 39.40 -8.47 12.68
CA THR A 7 37.94 -8.44 12.72
C THR A 7 37.46 -7.65 11.51
N PHE A 8 37.25 -8.37 10.41
CA PHE A 8 36.38 -7.97 9.31
C PHE A 8 35.04 -7.53 9.92
N LEU A 9 34.80 -6.22 9.96
CA LEU A 9 33.49 -5.64 10.20
C LEU A 9 32.59 -6.15 9.07
N LEU A 10 31.80 -7.19 9.36
CA LEU A 10 30.66 -7.61 8.56
C LEU A 10 29.73 -6.39 8.41
N LEU A 11 29.85 -5.70 7.27
CA LEU A 11 28.82 -4.77 6.81
C LEU A 11 27.55 -5.60 6.61
N ALA A 12 26.68 -5.57 7.63
CA ALA A 12 25.33 -6.09 7.52
C ALA A 12 24.63 -5.32 6.39
N PHE A 13 24.53 -5.94 5.22
CA PHE A 13 23.70 -5.47 4.13
C PHE A 13 22.25 -5.62 4.60
N SER A 14 21.76 -4.60 5.30
CA SER A 14 20.37 -4.52 5.72
C SER A 14 19.55 -4.39 4.44
N ALA A 15 18.85 -5.47 4.07
CA ALA A 15 17.84 -5.42 3.05
C ALA A 15 16.75 -4.47 3.55
N ALA A 16 16.79 -3.22 3.09
CA ALA A 16 15.64 -2.34 3.21
C ALA A 16 14.54 -2.98 2.35
N ALA A 17 13.56 -3.62 3.00
CA ALA A 17 12.31 -3.97 2.35
C ALA A 17 11.60 -2.64 2.05
N GLN A 18 11.98 -1.97 0.97
CA GLN A 18 11.33 -0.74 0.55
C GLN A 18 9.96 -1.14 -0.01
N ALA A 19 8.90 -0.72 0.67
CA ALA A 19 7.62 -0.56 0.01
C ALA A 19 7.84 0.58 -1.01
N GLU A 20 7.93 0.24 -2.28
CA GLU A 20 8.01 1.24 -3.34
C GLU A 20 6.59 1.65 -3.75
N PRO A 21 6.34 2.95 -3.97
CA PRO A 21 5.06 3.42 -4.46
C PRO A 21 4.64 2.68 -5.73
N VAL A 22 3.41 2.17 -5.76
CA VAL A 22 2.84 1.56 -6.97
C VAL A 22 2.29 2.62 -7.90
N GLN A 23 2.40 2.38 -9.20
CA GLN A 23 1.73 3.19 -10.22
C GLN A 23 0.24 2.88 -10.18
N PHE A 24 -0.56 3.92 -9.99
CA PHE A 24 -2.01 3.81 -9.89
C PHE A 24 -2.71 4.76 -10.85
N LYS A 25 -3.95 4.42 -11.20
CA LYS A 25 -4.86 5.29 -11.93
C LYS A 25 -5.95 5.78 -10.96
N ASP A 26 -6.17 7.08 -10.88
CA ASP A 26 -7.32 7.61 -10.13
C ASP A 26 -8.62 7.28 -10.87
N CYS A 27 -9.59 6.72 -10.16
CA CYS A 27 -10.89 6.29 -10.70
C CYS A 27 -12.08 7.18 -10.30
N GLY A 28 -11.85 8.27 -9.56
CA GLY A 28 -12.92 9.20 -9.17
C GLY A 28 -12.82 9.73 -7.74
N SER A 29 -11.63 10.08 -7.26
CA SER A 29 -11.46 10.78 -5.98
C SER A 29 -12.10 12.17 -6.05
N VAL A 30 -13.07 12.46 -5.17
CA VAL A 30 -13.82 13.75 -5.14
C VAL A 30 -13.33 14.64 -4.01
N ASP A 31 -13.28 14.09 -2.79
CA ASP A 31 -13.02 14.84 -1.55
C ASP A 31 -11.58 14.70 -1.02
N GLY A 32 -10.71 14.04 -1.79
CA GLY A 32 -9.30 13.84 -1.46
C GLY A 32 -8.41 13.64 -2.68
N VAL A 33 -7.12 13.89 -2.48
CA VAL A 33 -6.08 13.76 -3.52
C VAL A 33 -5.06 12.75 -3.04
N ILE A 34 -4.91 11.66 -3.79
CA ILE A 34 -3.92 10.63 -3.52
C ILE A 34 -2.53 11.18 -3.84
N LYS A 35 -1.60 11.00 -2.91
CA LYS A 35 -0.17 11.31 -3.08
C LYS A 35 0.62 10.06 -3.39
N GLU A 36 0.30 8.96 -2.73
CA GLU A 36 1.05 7.72 -2.83
C GLU A 36 0.15 6.52 -2.53
N VAL A 37 0.35 5.43 -3.25
CA VAL A 37 -0.21 4.11 -2.92
C VAL A 37 0.96 3.16 -2.75
N ASN A 38 1.04 2.52 -1.59
CA ASN A 38 2.08 1.55 -1.26
C ASN A 38 1.44 0.19 -1.01
N VAL A 39 1.93 -0.84 -1.70
CA VAL A 39 1.53 -2.23 -1.48
C VAL A 39 2.77 -3.02 -1.08
N SER A 40 2.76 -3.63 0.09
CA SER A 40 3.92 -4.34 0.64
C SER A 40 3.57 -5.77 1.06
N PRO A 41 4.33 -6.78 0.62
CA PRO A 41 5.47 -6.69 -0.30
C PRO A 41 5.04 -6.54 -1.78
N CYS A 42 5.68 -5.67 -2.56
CA CYS A 42 5.51 -5.61 -4.02
C CYS A 42 6.82 -5.12 -4.68
N PRO A 43 7.78 -6.02 -4.97
CA PRO A 43 9.08 -5.62 -5.52
C PRO A 43 9.04 -5.28 -7.01
N THR A 44 8.01 -5.72 -7.73
CA THR A 44 7.84 -5.46 -9.17
C THR A 44 6.37 -5.22 -9.48
N GLN A 45 6.12 -4.37 -10.49
CA GLN A 45 4.77 -4.08 -10.97
C GLN A 45 4.53 -4.76 -12.33
N PRO A 46 3.33 -5.31 -12.59
CA PRO A 46 2.17 -5.40 -11.69
C PRO A 46 2.42 -6.34 -10.51
N CYS A 47 1.88 -5.99 -9.33
CA CYS A 47 2.12 -6.74 -8.10
C CYS A 47 1.67 -8.19 -8.25
N GLN A 48 2.56 -9.12 -7.89
CA GLN A 48 2.29 -10.56 -7.85
C GLN A 48 1.77 -10.92 -6.47
N LEU A 49 0.47 -11.19 -6.39
CA LEU A 49 -0.25 -11.46 -5.15
C LEU A 49 -0.40 -12.97 -4.96
N SER A 50 0.34 -13.54 -4.02
CA SER A 50 0.32 -14.96 -3.70
C SER A 50 -0.91 -15.33 -2.89
N LYS A 51 -1.61 -16.37 -3.33
CA LYS A 51 -2.72 -16.99 -2.59
C LYS A 51 -2.30 -17.38 -1.17
N GLY A 52 -3.20 -17.25 -0.21
CA GLY A 52 -2.96 -17.53 1.21
C GLY A 52 -2.19 -16.45 1.96
N GLN A 53 -1.69 -15.41 1.28
CA GLN A 53 -0.94 -14.33 1.91
C GLN A 53 -1.78 -13.07 2.14
N SER A 54 -1.32 -12.21 3.05
CA SER A 54 -1.91 -10.90 3.32
C SER A 54 -0.90 -9.80 3.02
N TYR A 55 -1.31 -8.83 2.21
CA TYR A 55 -0.48 -7.69 1.81
C TYR A 55 -0.89 -6.44 2.58
N SER A 56 0.07 -5.62 2.96
CA SER A 56 -0.19 -4.32 3.59
C SER A 56 -0.39 -3.27 2.50
N VAL A 57 -1.47 -2.51 2.59
CA VAL A 57 -1.80 -1.40 1.70
C VAL A 57 -1.74 -0.11 2.53
N ASN A 58 -0.95 0.85 2.08
CA ASN A 58 -0.88 2.18 2.68
C ASN A 58 -1.17 3.23 1.61
N VAL A 59 -2.22 4.03 1.80
CA VAL A 59 -2.60 5.11 0.90
C VAL A 59 -2.34 6.43 1.59
N THR A 60 -1.43 7.22 1.04
CA THR A 60 -1.17 8.57 1.50
C THR A 60 -1.98 9.55 0.67
N PHE A 61 -2.84 10.33 1.31
CA PHE A 61 -3.75 11.26 0.64
C PHE A 61 -3.92 12.55 1.44
N THR A 62 -4.31 13.63 0.77
CA THR A 62 -4.72 14.89 1.41
C THR A 62 -6.22 15.06 1.27
N SER A 63 -6.90 15.54 2.30
CA SER A 63 -8.33 15.87 2.23
C SER A 63 -8.60 17.26 2.77
N THR A 64 -9.58 17.93 2.18
CA THR A 64 -10.09 19.22 2.66
C THR A 64 -11.13 19.05 3.78
N ASP A 65 -11.66 17.84 3.98
CA ASP A 65 -12.70 17.53 4.98
C ASP A 65 -12.71 16.03 5.39
N GLY A 66 -11.62 15.56 6.01
CA GLY A 66 -11.51 14.15 6.39
C GLY A 66 -12.30 13.76 7.66
N CYS A 67 -13.08 14.68 8.25
CA CYS A 67 -13.96 14.35 9.37
C CYS A 67 -15.16 13.48 8.97
N LYS A 68 -15.33 13.24 7.67
CA LYS A 68 -16.40 12.43 7.10
C LYS A 68 -15.96 11.00 6.75
N SER A 69 -14.72 10.63 7.09
CA SER A 69 -14.00 9.46 6.57
C SER A 69 -13.66 8.39 7.60
N GLY A 70 -14.22 8.45 8.81
CA GLY A 70 -13.91 7.51 9.89
C GLY A 70 -12.55 7.73 10.58
N ILE A 71 -11.95 8.92 10.46
CA ILE A 71 -10.72 9.32 11.18
C ILE A 71 -11.10 10.15 12.42
N ASN A 72 -10.32 10.04 13.51
CA ASN A 72 -10.56 10.79 14.74
C ASN A 72 -10.42 12.30 14.48
N CYS A 73 -11.52 13.03 14.69
CA CYS A 73 -11.64 14.46 14.43
C CYS A 73 -10.98 15.31 15.54
N PRO A 74 -10.56 16.56 15.22
CA PRO A 74 -10.76 17.26 13.94
C PRO A 74 -9.69 16.93 12.88
N ILE A 75 -10.14 16.64 11.66
CA ILE A 75 -9.28 16.65 10.48
C ILE A 75 -8.95 18.11 10.14
N GLN A 76 -7.66 18.37 9.94
CA GLN A 76 -7.17 19.69 9.60
C GLN A 76 -7.08 19.79 8.08
N LYS A 77 -7.61 20.88 7.53
CA LYS A 77 -7.57 21.17 6.11
C LYS A 77 -6.14 21.05 5.58
N ASP A 78 -6.01 20.44 4.39
CA ASP A 78 -4.74 20.31 3.68
C ASP A 78 -3.67 19.47 4.41
N LYS A 79 -4.07 18.66 5.41
CA LYS A 79 -3.17 17.67 6.00
C LYS A 79 -3.09 16.40 5.16
N THR A 80 -1.89 15.84 5.17
CA THR A 80 -1.59 14.50 4.63
C THR A 80 -1.93 13.45 5.68
N TYR A 81 -2.71 12.45 5.26
CA TYR A 81 -3.14 11.31 6.05
C TYR A 81 -2.66 10.02 5.37
N SER A 82 -2.48 8.97 6.18
CA SER A 82 -2.10 7.63 5.70
C SER A 82 -3.15 6.62 6.14
N TYR A 83 -3.85 6.04 5.17
CA TYR A 83 -4.79 4.95 5.37
C TYR A 83 -4.08 3.60 5.24
N LEU A 84 -4.05 2.82 6.32
CA LEU A 84 -3.38 1.54 6.41
C LEU A 84 -4.40 0.41 6.51
N ASN A 85 -4.33 -0.58 5.61
CA ASN A 85 -5.17 -1.77 5.66
C ASN A 85 -4.41 -3.02 5.19
N LYS A 86 -5.01 -4.20 5.39
CA LYS A 86 -4.51 -5.48 4.91
C LYS A 86 -5.44 -6.06 3.85
N LEU A 87 -4.88 -6.51 2.74
CA LEU A 87 -5.57 -7.22 1.67
C LEU A 87 -5.24 -8.73 1.76
N PRO A 88 -6.13 -9.57 2.31
CA PRO A 88 -5.96 -11.02 2.29
C PRO A 88 -6.31 -11.60 0.91
N VAL A 89 -5.38 -12.35 0.32
CA VAL A 89 -5.57 -13.06 -0.94
C VAL A 89 -5.93 -14.51 -0.60
N LYS A 90 -7.21 -14.88 -0.71
CA LYS A 90 -7.65 -16.22 -0.30
C LYS A 90 -7.13 -17.31 -1.24
N SER A 91 -6.99 -18.52 -0.70
CA SER A 91 -6.55 -19.68 -1.47
C SER A 91 -7.54 -20.10 -2.56
N GLU A 92 -8.83 -19.80 -2.38
CA GLU A 92 -9.86 -20.09 -3.38
C GLU A 92 -9.80 -19.20 -4.62
N TYR A 93 -9.09 -18.06 -4.56
CA TYR A 93 -9.06 -17.11 -5.66
C TYR A 93 -8.36 -17.71 -6.89
N PRO A 94 -8.87 -17.44 -8.12
CA PRO A 94 -8.24 -17.94 -9.33
C PRO A 94 -6.90 -17.23 -9.59
N SER A 95 -5.99 -17.90 -10.29
CA SER A 95 -4.73 -17.29 -10.72
C SER A 95 -4.96 -16.51 -12.01
N ILE A 96 -5.16 -15.20 -11.92
CA ILE A 96 -5.55 -14.33 -13.04
C ILE A 96 -4.88 -12.95 -12.94
N LYS A 97 -4.81 -12.26 -14.08
CA LYS A 97 -4.50 -10.83 -14.14
C LYS A 97 -5.80 -10.04 -14.06
N LEU A 98 -5.86 -9.05 -13.17
CA LEU A 98 -7.03 -8.18 -13.02
C LEU A 98 -6.59 -6.75 -12.65
N VAL A 99 -7.52 -5.82 -12.73
CA VAL A 99 -7.36 -4.48 -12.15
C VAL A 99 -8.09 -4.46 -10.82
N VAL A 100 -7.38 -4.18 -9.75
CA VAL A 100 -7.97 -3.95 -8.43
C VAL A 100 -8.39 -2.50 -8.36
N GLU A 101 -9.64 -2.27 -7.99
CA GLU A 101 -10.18 -0.97 -7.67
C GLU A 101 -10.40 -0.88 -6.15
N TRP A 102 -9.94 0.20 -5.53
CA TRP A 102 -10.11 0.45 -4.10
C TRP A 102 -10.68 1.84 -3.89
N GLN A 103 -11.71 1.92 -3.04
CA GLN A 103 -12.34 3.18 -2.67
C GLN A 103 -12.46 3.32 -1.16
N LEU A 104 -12.25 4.54 -0.66
CA LEU A 104 -12.67 4.94 0.67
C LEU A 104 -13.79 5.97 0.51
N GLN A 105 -14.99 5.64 0.99
CA GLN A 105 -16.17 6.49 0.88
C GLN A 105 -16.51 7.14 2.21
N ASP A 106 -17.10 8.33 2.15
CA ASP A 106 -17.66 9.05 3.30
C ASP A 106 -19.11 8.61 3.61
N ASP A 107 -19.71 9.16 4.67
CA ASP A 107 -21.10 8.85 5.08
C ASP A 107 -22.17 9.24 4.02
N ARG A 108 -21.78 9.95 2.96
CA ARG A 108 -22.64 10.37 1.84
C ARG A 108 -22.36 9.54 0.58
N ASN A 109 -21.60 8.44 0.70
CA ASN A 109 -21.11 7.62 -0.40
C ASN A 109 -20.24 8.38 -1.42
N GLN A 110 -19.55 9.43 -0.99
CA GLN A 110 -18.58 10.15 -1.84
C GLN A 110 -17.18 9.57 -1.63
N SER A 111 -16.50 9.26 -2.73
CA SER A 111 -15.14 8.71 -2.68
C SER A 111 -14.14 9.79 -2.26
N LEU A 112 -13.59 9.63 -1.06
CA LEU A 112 -12.46 10.42 -0.57
C LEU A 112 -11.21 10.13 -1.37
N PHE A 113 -10.99 8.85 -1.67
CA PHE A 113 -10.04 8.45 -2.69
C PHE A 113 -10.53 7.21 -3.43
N CYS A 114 -10.13 7.11 -4.69
CA CYS A 114 -10.40 6.01 -5.60
C CYS A 114 -9.13 5.72 -6.40
N TRP A 115 -8.63 4.49 -6.38
CA TRP A 115 -7.52 4.10 -7.25
C TRP A 115 -7.69 2.70 -7.84
N GLU A 116 -7.07 2.53 -9.01
CA GLU A 116 -6.95 1.29 -9.76
C GLU A 116 -5.47 0.91 -9.92
N ILE A 117 -5.13 -0.36 -9.66
CA ILE A 117 -3.82 -0.93 -9.97
C ILE A 117 -3.95 -2.28 -10.69
N PRO A 118 -3.13 -2.57 -11.71
CA PRO A 118 -3.06 -3.90 -12.27
C PRO A 118 -2.32 -4.84 -11.31
N VAL A 119 -2.91 -6.01 -11.03
CA VAL A 119 -2.28 -7.07 -10.24
C VAL A 119 -2.39 -8.42 -10.95
N GLN A 120 -1.58 -9.36 -10.50
CA GLN A 120 -1.67 -10.75 -10.92
C GLN A 120 -1.72 -11.64 -9.68
N ILE A 121 -2.80 -12.42 -9.56
CA ILE A 121 -2.91 -13.44 -8.53
C ILE A 121 -2.13 -14.67 -9.00
N VAL A 122 -1.21 -15.14 -8.17
CA VAL A 122 -0.37 -16.32 -8.43
C VAL A 122 -0.61 -17.39 -7.37
N THR A 123 -0.34 -18.64 -7.73
CA THR A 123 -0.33 -19.74 -6.75
C THR A 123 0.74 -19.48 -5.70
N HIS A 124 0.50 -19.96 -4.47
CA HIS A 124 1.53 -19.94 -3.44
C HIS A 124 2.77 -20.64 -3.97
N GLN A 125 3.91 -19.96 -3.93
CA GLN A 125 5.21 -20.53 -4.27
C GLN A 125 5.80 -21.24 -3.05
#